data_AF-K0SS10-F1
#
_entry.id   AF-K0SS10-F1
#
_cell.length_a   1.000
_cell.length_b   1.000
_cell.length_c   1.000
_cell.angle_alpha   90.00
_cell.angle_beta   90.00
_cell.angle_gamma   90.00
#
_symmetry.space_group_name_H-M   'P 1'
#
loop_
_entity.id
_entity.type
_entity.pdbx_description
1 polymer ?
#
loop_
_entity_poly.entity_id
_entity_poly.type
_entity_poly.pdbx_seq_one_letter_code
_entity_poly.pdbx_strand_id
1 'polypeptide(L)'
;MLSGIPSALHPSSALFGLGYTPDYVCYHELISTTKEYMSCVTAVEGEWLAELGPMFFSIKESYESALKRRQRERADALKMEQEMKNKKAEEEREKKEIQARTDSTISRRSEYATPGRQSSATPKFGRKKKRGRLGF
;
A
#
# COMPACT_ATOMS: atom_id res chain seq x y z
N MET A 1 12.05 5.15 32.49
CA MET A 1 12.76 3.89 32.86
C MET A 1 11.69 2.84 33.09
N LEU A 2 11.74 1.69 32.42
CA LEU A 2 10.97 0.53 32.85
C LEU A 2 11.67 -0.01 34.10
N SER A 3 11.12 0.28 35.27
CA SER A 3 11.60 -0.28 36.52
C SER A 3 11.22 -1.76 36.52
N GLY A 4 12.13 -2.65 36.11
CA GLY A 4 11.97 -4.10 36.20
C GLY A 4 11.99 -4.61 37.64
N ILE A 5 11.40 -3.85 38.57
CA ILE A 5 11.38 -4.17 39.99
C ILE A 5 10.29 -5.24 40.20
N PRO A 6 10.64 -6.37 40.81
CA PRO A 6 9.66 -7.42 41.08
C PRO A 6 8.63 -6.92 42.10
N SER A 7 7.37 -6.82 41.67
CA SER A 7 6.25 -6.42 42.52
C SER A 7 5.19 -7.53 42.56
N ALA A 8 4.50 -7.64 43.69
CA ALA A 8 3.43 -8.62 43.90
C ALA A 8 2.06 -7.94 43.86
N LEU A 9 1.00 -8.73 43.63
CA LEU A 9 -0.36 -8.24 43.78
C LEU A 9 -0.65 -7.96 45.27
N HIS A 10 -1.21 -6.78 45.56
CA HIS A 10 -1.68 -6.48 46.91
C HIS A 10 -2.84 -7.43 47.29
N PRO A 11 -2.92 -7.93 48.54
CA PRO A 11 -3.98 -8.85 48.96
C PRO A 11 -5.40 -8.32 48.81
N SER A 12 -5.59 -7.00 48.88
CA SER A 12 -6.90 -6.35 48.67
C SER A 12 -7.29 -6.20 47.20
N SER A 13 -6.40 -6.50 46.25
CA SER A 13 -6.69 -6.39 44.82
C SER A 13 -7.61 -7.53 44.37
N ALA A 14 -8.56 -7.23 43.47
CA ALA A 14 -9.55 -8.21 43.00
C ALA A 14 -8.93 -9.42 42.26
N LEU A 15 -7.74 -9.24 41.67
CA LEU A 15 -7.03 -10.33 41.00
C LEU A 15 -6.26 -11.25 41.96
N PHE A 16 -6.16 -10.88 43.24
CA PHE A 16 -5.48 -11.69 44.24
C PHE A 16 -6.31 -12.94 44.53
N GLY A 17 -5.70 -14.13 44.34
CA GLY A 17 -6.35 -15.41 44.61
C GLY A 17 -6.98 -16.12 43.40
N LEU A 18 -6.83 -15.59 42.17
CA LEU A 18 -7.33 -16.23 40.93
C LEU A 18 -6.61 -17.53 40.54
N GLY A 19 -5.49 -17.89 41.20
CA GLY A 19 -4.71 -19.10 40.89
C GLY A 19 -3.82 -18.99 39.65
N TYR A 20 -3.97 -17.92 38.86
CA TYR A 20 -3.05 -17.52 37.80
C TYR A 20 -2.84 -16.00 37.87
N THR A 21 -1.69 -15.55 37.37
CA THR A 21 -1.40 -14.13 37.21
C THR A 21 -1.45 -13.81 35.71
N PRO A 22 -2.29 -12.85 35.28
CA PRO A 22 -2.30 -12.42 33.88
C PRO A 22 -0.95 -11.83 33.47
N ASP A 23 -0.60 -11.97 32.20
CA ASP A 23 0.70 -11.55 31.65
C ASP A 23 0.88 -10.02 31.65
N TYR A 24 -0.22 -9.29 31.41
CA TYR A 24 -0.25 -7.83 31.35
C TYR A 24 -1.34 -7.26 32.26
N VAL A 25 -0.97 -6.19 32.94
CA VAL A 25 -1.73 -5.64 34.05
C VAL A 25 -1.55 -4.12 34.10
N CYS A 26 -2.63 -3.42 34.43
CA CYS A 26 -2.61 -2.02 34.82
C CYS A 26 -2.90 -1.90 36.33
N TYR A 27 -2.14 -1.05 37.03
CA TYR A 27 -2.31 -0.78 38.46
C TYR A 27 -2.54 0.71 38.70
N HIS A 28 -3.27 1.07 39.77
CA HIS A 28 -3.51 2.46 40.12
C HIS A 28 -2.33 3.05 40.93
N GLU A 29 -1.82 2.28 41.88
CA GLU A 29 -0.77 2.70 42.79
C GLU A 29 0.25 1.58 43.03
N LEU A 30 1.50 1.99 43.21
CA LEU A 30 2.58 1.11 43.64
C LEU A 30 2.96 1.46 45.08
N ILE A 31 2.70 0.54 46.00
CA ILE A 31 2.99 0.70 47.43
C ILE A 31 4.39 0.13 47.70
N SER A 32 5.36 1.00 47.96
CA SER A 32 6.74 0.62 48.29
C SER A 32 6.94 0.51 49.80
N THR A 33 7.07 -0.71 50.31
CA THR A 33 7.37 -1.00 51.73
C THR A 33 8.58 -1.96 51.81
N THR A 34 8.54 -2.97 52.69
CA THR A 34 9.51 -4.08 52.68
C THR A 34 9.40 -4.93 51.41
N LYS A 35 8.21 -4.99 50.81
CA LYS A 35 7.95 -5.54 49.47
C LYS A 35 7.11 -4.54 48.69
N GLU A 36 7.28 -4.54 47.38
CA GLU A 36 6.48 -3.68 46.50
C GLU A 36 5.17 -4.38 46.11
N TYR A 37 4.06 -3.67 46.28
CA TYR A 37 2.73 -4.17 45.98
C TYR A 37 2.00 -3.29 44.99
N MET A 38 1.38 -3.92 43.99
CA MET A 38 0.45 -3.27 43.06
C MET A 38 -0.96 -3.24 43.67
N SER A 39 -1.51 -2.05 43.84
CA SER A 39 -2.86 -1.82 44.36
C SER A 39 -3.84 -1.45 43.23
N CYS A 40 -5.11 -1.85 43.39
CA CYS A 40 -6.19 -1.65 42.42
C CYS A 40 -5.79 -2.10 41.00
N VAL A 41 -5.71 -3.42 40.85
CA VAL A 41 -5.10 -4.06 39.69
C VAL A 41 -6.15 -4.60 38.72
N THR A 42 -5.98 -4.33 37.43
CA THR A 42 -6.87 -4.78 36.34
C THR A 42 -6.06 -5.50 35.25
N ALA A 43 -6.55 -6.66 34.82
CA ALA A 43 -5.96 -7.43 33.72
C ALA A 43 -6.26 -6.72 32.39
N VAL A 44 -5.27 -6.65 31.49
CA VAL A 44 -5.41 -6.00 30.18
C VAL A 44 -4.78 -6.85 29.09
N GLU A 45 -5.27 -6.72 27.86
CA GLU A 45 -4.63 -7.33 26.69
C GLU A 45 -3.44 -6.46 26.24
N GLY A 46 -2.31 -7.10 25.94
CA GLY A 46 -1.11 -6.40 25.47
C GLY A 46 -1.31 -5.66 24.15
N GLU A 47 -2.26 -6.12 23.31
CA GLU A 47 -2.60 -5.48 22.03
C GLU A 47 -3.19 -4.09 22.24
N TRP A 48 -4.05 -3.91 23.25
CA TRP A 48 -4.67 -2.62 23.55
C TRP A 48 -3.63 -1.56 23.95
N LEU A 49 -2.58 -1.98 24.65
CA LEU A 49 -1.47 -1.09 25.01
C LEU A 49 -0.70 -0.62 23.76
N ALA A 50 -0.49 -1.51 22.80
CA ALA A 50 0.17 -1.16 21.54
C ALA A 50 -0.70 -0.27 20.64
N GLU A 51 -2.02 -0.48 20.65
CA GLU A 51 -2.97 0.35 19.89
C GLU A 51 -3.13 1.76 20.47
N LEU A 52 -3.30 1.88 21.79
CA LEU A 52 -3.54 3.17 22.46
C LEU A 52 -2.24 3.94 22.73
N GLY A 53 -1.12 3.23 22.90
CA GLY A 53 0.18 3.81 23.23
C GLY A 53 1.31 3.36 22.29
N PRO A 54 1.20 3.57 20.97
CA PRO A 54 2.16 3.04 19.99
C PRO A 54 3.59 3.60 20.13
N MET A 55 3.75 4.73 20.84
CA MET A 55 5.07 5.31 21.13
C MET A 55 5.79 4.60 22.29
N PHE A 56 5.05 3.92 23.17
CA PHE A 56 5.59 3.29 24.38
C PHE A 56 5.60 1.76 24.28
N PHE A 57 4.64 1.19 23.55
CA PHE A 57 4.42 -0.25 23.48
C PHE A 57 4.48 -0.75 22.05
N SER A 58 5.09 -1.92 21.87
CA SER A 58 5.13 -2.63 20.60
C SER A 58 4.91 -4.11 20.87
N ILE A 59 4.06 -4.74 20.06
CA ILE A 59 3.80 -6.17 20.17
C ILE A 59 5.06 -6.89 19.68
N LYS A 60 5.68 -7.64 20.59
CA LYS A 60 6.78 -8.52 20.23
C LYS A 60 6.21 -9.71 19.46
N GLU A 61 6.20 -9.61 18.13
CA GLU A 61 5.86 -10.75 17.28
C GLU A 61 6.75 -11.93 17.67
N SER A 62 6.14 -13.10 17.87
CA SER A 62 6.90 -14.33 18.00
C SER A 62 7.68 -14.57 16.71
N TYR A 63 8.81 -15.27 16.81
CA TYR A 63 9.62 -15.61 15.64
C TYR A 63 8.80 -16.29 14.53
N GLU A 64 7.81 -17.09 14.94
CA GLU A 64 6.89 -17.76 14.02
C GLU A 64 5.93 -16.80 13.31
N SER A 65 5.34 -15.82 14.02
CA SER A 65 4.45 -14.85 13.38
C SER A 65 5.20 -13.92 12.43
N ALA A 66 6.41 -13.49 12.80
CA ALA A 66 7.28 -12.72 11.92
C ALA A 66 7.67 -13.50 10.64
N LEU A 67 7.99 -14.80 10.78
CA LEU A 67 8.25 -15.68 9.64
C LEU A 67 7.04 -15.84 8.72
N LYS A 68 5.85 -16.05 9.29
CA LYS A 68 4.60 -16.16 8.52
C LYS A 68 4.29 -14.88 7.75
N ARG A 69 4.49 -13.71 8.38
CA ARG A 69 4.31 -12.41 7.72
C ARG A 69 5.24 -12.26 6.51
N ARG A 70 6.52 -12.55 6.69
CA ARG A 70 7.52 -12.50 5.61
C ARG A 70 7.23 -13.47 4.47
N GLN A 71 6.71 -14.66 4.77
CA GLN A 71 6.29 -15.63 3.76
C GLN A 71 5.09 -15.11 2.95
N ARG A 72 4.11 -14.51 3.63
CA ARG A 72 2.95 -13.90 2.99
C ARG A 72 3.35 -12.74 2.07
N GLU A 73 4.19 -11.82 2.57
CA GLU A 73 4.73 -10.71 1.77
C GLU A 73 5.46 -11.20 0.51
N ARG A 74 6.27 -12.26 0.62
CA ARG A 74 6.92 -12.88 -0.55
C ARG A 74 5.93 -13.49 -1.53
N ALA A 75 4.93 -14.21 -1.03
CA ALA A 75 3.91 -14.83 -1.88
C ALA A 75 3.10 -13.77 -2.62
N ASP A 76 2.72 -12.70 -1.93
CA ASP A 76 1.98 -11.58 -2.51
C ASP A 76 2.81 -10.83 -3.56
N ALA A 77 4.10 -10.60 -3.29
CA ALA A 77 5.02 -9.99 -4.25
C ALA A 77 5.19 -10.84 -5.52
N LEU A 78 5.35 -12.16 -5.37
CA LEU A 78 5.45 -13.08 -6.51
C LEU A 78 4.16 -13.11 -7.34
N LYS A 79 3.01 -13.08 -6.67
CA LYS A 79 1.70 -13.03 -7.34
C LYS A 79 1.56 -11.72 -8.14
N MET A 80 1.93 -10.59 -7.54
CA MET A 80 1.91 -9.30 -8.23
C MET A 80 2.86 -9.27 -9.44
N GLU A 81 4.06 -9.85 -9.33
CA GLU A 81 5.01 -9.95 -10.44
C GLU A 81 4.45 -10.79 -11.60
N GLN A 82 3.82 -11.92 -11.30
CA GLN A 82 3.20 -12.78 -12.30
C GLN A 82 2.05 -12.07 -13.02
N GLU A 83 1.17 -11.39 -12.28
CA GLU A 83 0.07 -10.62 -12.86
C GLU A 83 0.58 -9.50 -13.78
N MET A 84 1.64 -8.79 -13.38
CA MET A 84 2.27 -7.75 -14.20
C MET A 84 2.94 -8.32 -15.46
N LYS A 85 3.60 -9.48 -15.37
CA LYS A 85 4.18 -10.15 -16.54
C LYS A 85 3.10 -10.58 -17.53
N ASN A 86 2.00 -11.14 -17.04
CA ASN A 86 0.89 -11.57 -17.88
C ASN A 86 0.24 -10.39 -18.59
N LYS A 87 -0.05 -9.29 -17.87
CA LYS A 87 -0.59 -8.06 -18.48
C LYS A 87 0.35 -7.48 -19.54
N LYS A 88 1.65 -7.38 -19.25
CA LYS A 88 2.63 -6.90 -20.23
C LYS A 88 2.70 -7.77 -21.48
N ALA A 89 2.65 -9.09 -21.32
CA ALA A 89 2.68 -10.01 -22.46
C ALA A 89 1.43 -9.90 -23.33
N GLU A 90 0.26 -9.69 -22.71
CA GLU A 90 -1.01 -9.46 -23.41
C GLU A 90 -0.98 -8.12 -24.17
N GLU A 91 -0.60 -7.03 -23.51
CA GLU A 91 -0.44 -5.72 -24.15
C GLU A 91 0.56 -5.75 -25.32
N GLU A 92 1.66 -6.51 -25.19
CA GLU A 92 2.65 -6.64 -26.27
C GLU A 92 2.10 -7.43 -27.46
N ARG A 93 1.28 -8.47 -27.21
CA ARG A 93 0.60 -9.22 -28.27
C ARG A 93 -0.42 -8.35 -29.01
N GLU A 94 -1.24 -7.61 -28.27
CA GLU A 94 -2.21 -6.67 -28.86
C GLU A 94 -1.51 -5.58 -29.68
N LYS A 95 -0.44 -4.98 -29.15
CA LYS A 95 0.34 -3.98 -29.89
C LYS A 95 0.94 -4.55 -31.17
N LYS A 96 1.49 -5.78 -31.13
CA LYS A 96 2.01 -6.46 -32.32
C LYS A 96 0.91 -6.72 -33.35
N GLU A 97 -0.27 -7.14 -32.92
CA GLU A 97 -1.41 -7.38 -33.81
C GLU A 97 -1.93 -6.08 -34.44
N ILE A 98 -2.07 -5.01 -33.65
CA ILE A 98 -2.44 -3.68 -34.15
C ILE A 98 -1.41 -3.18 -35.15
N GLN A 99 -0.11 -3.30 -34.82
CA GLN A 99 0.99 -2.90 -35.70
C GLN A 99 0.97 -3.68 -37.03
N ALA A 100 0.83 -5.01 -36.98
CA ALA A 100 0.75 -5.84 -38.18
C ALA A 100 -0.50 -5.49 -39.02
N ARG A 101 -1.63 -5.21 -38.37
CA ARG A 101 -2.85 -4.76 -39.03
C ARG A 101 -2.65 -3.39 -39.69
N THR A 102 -2.04 -2.41 -39.00
CA THR A 102 -1.73 -1.10 -39.57
C THR A 102 -0.78 -1.20 -40.76
N ASP A 103 0.30 -1.99 -40.63
CA ASP A 103 1.30 -2.17 -41.67
C ASP A 103 0.70 -2.84 -42.92
N SER A 104 -0.17 -3.84 -42.73
CA SER A 104 -0.91 -4.47 -43.82
C SER A 104 -1.87 -3.50 -44.53
N THR A 105 -2.55 -2.62 -43.78
CA THR A 105 -3.44 -1.60 -44.36
C THR A 105 -2.66 -0.51 -45.10
N ILE A 106 -1.47 -0.15 -44.63
CA ILE A 106 -0.58 0.81 -45.29
C ILE A 106 -0.02 0.22 -46.58
N SER A 107 0.44 -1.04 -46.56
CA SER A 107 0.96 -1.73 -47.75
C SER A 107 -0.09 -1.92 -48.86
N ARG A 108 -1.36 -2.12 -48.50
CA ARG A 108 -2.48 -2.22 -49.46
C ARG A 108 -2.95 -0.87 -50.01
N ARG A 109 -2.48 0.25 -49.48
CA ARG A 109 -2.86 1.58 -49.93
C ARG A 109 -1.97 1.96 -51.11
N SER A 110 -2.49 1.90 -52.34
CA SER A 110 -1.77 2.47 -53.48
C SER A 110 -1.65 3.98 -53.25
N GLU A 111 -0.43 4.53 -53.32
CA GLU A 111 -0.24 5.97 -53.40
C GLU A 111 -0.91 6.48 -54.69
N TYR A 112 -2.15 6.94 -54.58
CA TYR A 112 -2.82 7.66 -55.66
C TYR A 112 -2.06 8.97 -55.86
N ALA A 113 -1.17 9.01 -56.85
CA ALA A 113 -0.51 10.24 -57.27
C ALA A 113 -1.58 11.20 -57.79
N THR A 114 -2.02 12.12 -56.93
CA THR A 114 -2.92 13.20 -57.35
C THR A 114 -2.06 14.20 -58.14
N PRO A 115 -2.32 14.42 -59.45
CA PRO A 115 -1.49 15.32 -60.25
C PRO A 115 -1.46 16.71 -59.61
N GLY A 116 -0.26 17.22 -59.33
CA GLY A 116 -0.03 18.55 -58.73
C GLY A 116 0.24 18.59 -57.21
N ARG A 117 0.24 17.45 -56.49
CA ARG A 117 0.53 17.41 -55.05
C ARG A 117 1.97 16.96 -54.78
N GLN A 118 2.84 17.90 -54.38
CA GLN A 118 4.21 17.59 -53.94
C GLN A 118 4.17 16.88 -52.57
N SER A 119 4.84 15.73 -52.45
CA SER A 119 4.70 14.77 -51.33
C SER A 119 5.18 15.26 -49.96
N SER A 120 5.92 16.38 -49.90
CA SER A 120 6.58 16.86 -48.68
C SER A 120 6.10 18.22 -48.15
N ALA A 121 5.00 18.78 -48.67
CA ALA A 121 4.55 20.11 -48.26
C ALA A 121 3.40 20.06 -47.23
N THR A 122 3.64 20.63 -46.04
CA THR A 122 2.62 20.87 -45.01
C THR A 122 1.51 21.77 -45.56
N PRO A 123 0.20 21.41 -45.44
CA PRO A 123 -0.87 22.16 -46.09
C PRO A 123 -1.01 23.56 -45.49
N LYS A 124 -0.75 24.59 -46.29
CA LYS A 124 -1.02 25.99 -45.92
C LYS A 124 -2.49 26.30 -46.17
N PHE A 125 -3.27 26.45 -45.10
CA PHE A 125 -4.63 26.99 -45.19
C PHE A 125 -4.55 28.47 -45.61
N GLY A 126 -4.90 28.74 -46.88
CA GLY A 126 -4.94 30.08 -47.43
C GLY A 126 -6.00 30.95 -46.74
N ARG A 127 -5.56 32.12 -46.23
CA ARG A 127 -6.42 33.12 -45.59
C ARG A 127 -7.42 33.68 -46.63
N LYS A 128 -8.72 33.47 -46.43
CA LYS A 128 -9.77 33.97 -47.35
C LYS A 128 -9.67 35.50 -47.52
N LYS A 129 -9.41 35.97 -48.75
CA LYS A 129 -9.48 37.40 -49.11
C LYS A 129 -10.93 37.89 -48.94
N LYS A 130 -11.14 38.86 -48.04
CA LYS A 130 -12.39 39.63 -47.99
C LYS A 130 -12.53 40.41 -49.30
N ARG A 131 -13.57 40.12 -50.10
CA ARG A 131 -13.93 40.93 -51.27
C ARG A 131 -14.48 42.25 -50.77
N GLY A 132 -13.81 43.35 -51.14
CA GLY A 132 -14.30 44.71 -50.90
C GLY A 132 -15.59 44.96 -51.67
N ARG A 133 -16.51 45.69 -51.03
CA ARG A 133 -17.78 46.16 -51.59
C ARG A 133 -17.51 47.47 -52.35
N LEU A 134 -17.90 47.54 -53.62
CA LEU A 134 -17.86 48.73 -54.48
C LEU A 134 -19.14 49.56 -54.30
N GLY A 135 -18.98 50.88 -54.08
CA GLY A 135 -19.94 52.01 -54.32
C GLY A 135 -21.26 52.00 -53.55
N PHE A 136 -21.87 53.10 -53.09
CA PHE A 136 -21.68 54.55 -53.21
C PHE A 136 -21.80 55.17 -51.81
#